data_AF-A0A7V3K5M5-F1
#
_entry.id   AF-A0A7V3K5M5-F1
#
_cell.length_a   1.000
_cell.length_b   1.000
_cell.length_c   1.000
_cell.angle_alpha   90.00
_cell.angle_beta   90.00
_cell.angle_gamma   90.00
#
_symmetry.space_group_name_H-M   'P 1'
#
loop_
_entity.id
_entity.type
_entity.pdbx_description
1 polymer ?
#
loop_
_entity_poly.entity_id
_entity_poly.type
_entity_poly.pdbx_seq_one_letter_code
_entity_poly.pdbx_strand_id
1 'polypeptide(L)'
;MCCNCLVPALHWVSERAHPRQAQRAPAAISGKEQKTMSRDEGVSTRADMAEAQEAARQFAAILAATSQYKAFALARQQLQHDAEAQRAIQDFQRQQHYVQMTQMWGTVTEADVQELRRLHEALMRIPTVQEYVHSQEELARTCQAVAHIISEIIGTDFVPHRSGCCG
;
A
#
# COMPACT_ATOMS: atom_id res chain seq x y z
N MET A 1 15.56 4.41 12.17
CA MET A 1 15.42 4.91 10.78
C MET A 1 15.81 3.79 9.84
N CYS A 2 14.86 2.97 9.39
CA CYS A 2 15.17 1.85 8.49
C CYS A 2 15.01 2.33 7.05
N CYS A 3 16.08 2.25 6.25
CA CYS A 3 16.16 2.63 4.82
C CYS A 3 15.17 1.89 3.88
N ASN A 4 14.20 1.14 4.39
CA ASN A 4 13.37 0.23 3.59
C ASN A 4 11.85 0.56 3.60
N CYS A 5 11.44 1.70 4.14
CA CYS A 5 10.02 2.11 4.14
C CYS A 5 9.62 2.93 2.90
N LEU A 6 10.56 3.43 2.09
CA LEU A 6 10.26 4.25 0.91
C LEU A 6 10.01 3.44 -0.37
N VAL A 7 10.44 2.17 -0.41
CA VAL A 7 10.36 1.33 -1.62
C VAL A 7 8.93 1.01 -2.07
N PRO A 8 7.94 0.77 -1.18
CA PRO A 8 6.55 0.56 -1.62
C PRO A 8 5.90 1.82 -2.20
N ALA A 9 6.35 3.01 -1.78
CA ALA A 9 5.73 4.28 -2.13
C ALA A 9 5.98 4.70 -3.59
N LEU A 10 7.06 4.20 -4.19
CA LEU A 10 7.50 4.53 -5.54
C LEU A 10 7.18 3.44 -6.58
N HIS A 11 6.89 2.21 -6.15
CA HIS A 11 6.34 1.16 -7.02
C HIS A 11 5.00 1.59 -7.63
N TRP A 12 4.22 2.42 -6.93
CA TRP A 12 2.90 2.86 -7.38
C TRP A 12 2.93 3.84 -8.58
N VAL A 13 4.03 4.58 -8.79
CA VAL A 13 4.12 5.60 -9.85
C VAL A 13 4.20 4.97 -11.25
N SER A 14 4.63 3.71 -11.38
CA SER A 14 4.69 3.00 -12.67
C SER A 14 3.35 2.37 -13.09
N GLU A 15 2.39 2.24 -12.18
CA GLU A 15 1.12 1.53 -12.39
C GLU A 15 0.06 2.49 -12.95
N ARG A 16 0.25 2.88 -14.22
CA ARG A 16 -0.72 3.68 -14.98
C ARG A 16 -2.06 2.95 -15.04
N ALA A 17 -3.09 3.61 -14.49
CA ALA A 17 -4.49 3.53 -14.91
C ALA A 17 -5.04 2.12 -15.19
N HIS A 18 -5.56 1.45 -14.16
CA HIS A 18 -6.58 0.42 -14.34
C HIS A 18 -7.90 0.86 -13.68
N PRO A 19 -8.95 1.14 -14.47
CA PRO A 19 -10.27 1.35 -13.92
C PRO A 19 -10.75 0.04 -13.28
N ARG A 20 -11.24 0.13 -12.03
CA ARG A 20 -11.97 -0.95 -11.35
C ARG A 20 -13.07 -1.47 -12.28
N GLN A 21 -12.89 -2.65 -12.86
CA GLN A 21 -14.00 -3.36 -13.48
C GLN A 21 -14.77 -4.11 -12.41
N ALA A 22 -15.94 -3.55 -12.12
CA ALA A 22 -17.05 -4.22 -11.47
C ALA A 22 -17.55 -5.40 -12.32
N GLN A 23 -17.88 -6.48 -11.62
CA GLN A 23 -18.99 -7.40 -11.87
C GLN A 23 -18.96 -8.27 -13.15
N ARG A 24 -18.85 -9.59 -12.92
CA ARG A 24 -19.64 -10.60 -13.63
C ARG A 24 -20.23 -11.60 -12.62
N ALA A 25 -21.55 -11.75 -12.68
CA ALA A 25 -22.36 -12.71 -11.92
C ALA A 25 -22.26 -14.13 -12.52
N PRO A 26 -22.67 -15.18 -11.77
CA PRO A 26 -22.22 -16.56 -12.00
C PRO A 26 -23.15 -17.40 -12.88
N ALA A 27 -22.59 -18.44 -13.51
CA ALA A 27 -23.32 -19.53 -14.12
C ALA A 27 -23.51 -20.68 -13.11
N ALA A 28 -24.73 -21.18 -13.02
CA ALA A 28 -25.13 -22.29 -12.15
C ALA A 28 -24.65 -23.65 -12.67
N ILE A 29 -24.49 -24.64 -11.76
CA ILE A 29 -25.35 -25.85 -11.68
C ILE A 29 -24.79 -26.87 -10.66
N SER A 30 -25.69 -27.24 -9.72
CA SER A 30 -25.97 -28.54 -9.09
C SER A 30 -24.87 -29.38 -8.43
N GLY A 31 -25.08 -29.69 -7.14
CA GLY A 31 -24.37 -30.77 -6.46
C GLY A 31 -24.75 -30.96 -4.99
N LYS A 32 -25.83 -31.71 -4.77
CA LYS A 32 -26.11 -32.66 -3.66
C LYS A 32 -25.95 -32.22 -2.18
N GLU A 33 -27.09 -32.35 -1.49
CA GLU A 33 -27.27 -32.90 -0.13
C GLU A 33 -26.20 -32.58 0.91
N GLN A 34 -26.46 -31.55 1.70
CA GLN A 34 -25.90 -31.41 3.04
C GLN A 34 -27.04 -31.15 4.03
N LYS A 35 -27.42 -32.25 4.68
CA LYS A 35 -27.63 -32.38 6.12
C LYS A 35 -27.99 -31.07 6.83
N THR A 36 -29.25 -31.00 7.25
CA THR A 36 -29.80 -30.03 8.20
C THR A 36 -28.92 -29.89 9.44
N MET A 37 -27.98 -28.96 9.41
CA MET A 37 -27.33 -28.34 10.56
C MET A 37 -27.60 -26.84 10.47
N SER A 38 -28.37 -26.35 11.44
CA SER A 38 -28.64 -24.94 11.79
C SER A 38 -28.55 -23.90 10.66
N ARG A 39 -29.67 -23.69 9.96
CA ARG A 39 -29.84 -22.63 8.94
C ARG A 39 -29.86 -21.21 9.55
N ASP A 40 -29.99 -21.10 10.87
CA ASP A 40 -30.09 -19.81 11.59
C ASP A 40 -28.72 -19.20 11.91
N GLU A 41 -27.76 -19.99 12.39
CA GLU A 41 -26.43 -19.46 12.79
C GLU A 41 -25.59 -19.01 11.59
N GLY A 42 -25.67 -19.71 10.45
CA GLY A 42 -24.93 -19.34 9.24
C GLY A 42 -25.46 -18.08 8.53
N VAL A 43 -26.69 -17.66 8.81
CA VAL A 43 -27.28 -16.42 8.31
C VAL A 43 -26.88 -15.24 9.21
N SER A 44 -26.87 -15.43 10.54
CA SER A 44 -26.43 -14.41 11.50
C SER A 44 -24.97 -14.01 11.27
N THR A 45 -24.04 -14.97 11.20
CA THR A 45 -22.61 -14.66 11.01
C THR A 45 -22.33 -13.91 9.69
N ARG A 46 -23.11 -14.17 8.63
CA ARG A 46 -22.97 -13.45 7.36
C ARG A 46 -23.54 -12.03 7.44
N ALA A 47 -24.61 -11.84 8.21
CA ALA A 47 -25.19 -10.53 8.47
C ALA A 47 -24.23 -9.68 9.32
N ASP A 48 -23.68 -10.25 10.40
CA ASP A 48 -22.73 -9.58 11.30
C ASP A 48 -21.46 -9.15 10.54
N MET A 49 -20.93 -10.03 9.69
CA MET A 49 -19.78 -9.70 8.84
C MET A 49 -20.12 -8.66 7.77
N ALA A 50 -21.35 -8.63 7.25
CA ALA A 50 -21.78 -7.60 6.31
C ALA A 50 -21.88 -6.22 6.97
N GLU A 51 -22.34 -6.16 8.23
CA GLU A 51 -22.39 -4.93 9.02
C GLU A 51 -20.97 -4.42 9.33
N ALA A 52 -20.06 -5.28 9.77
CA ALA A 52 -18.65 -4.92 9.98
C ALA A 52 -17.99 -4.36 8.71
N GLN A 53 -18.29 -4.96 7.54
CA GLN A 53 -17.79 -4.45 6.25
C GLN A 53 -18.40 -3.10 5.87
N GLU A 54 -19.66 -2.85 6.24
CA GLU A 54 -20.30 -1.55 6.00
C GLU A 54 -19.70 -0.47 6.88
N ALA A 55 -19.48 -0.75 8.16
CA ALA A 55 -18.76 0.16 9.06
C ALA A 55 -17.35 0.50 8.53
N ALA A 56 -16.63 -0.49 7.99
CA ALA A 56 -15.33 -0.27 7.37
C ALA A 56 -15.41 0.63 6.12
N ARG A 57 -16.45 0.48 5.29
CA ARG A 57 -16.69 1.37 4.13
C ARG A 57 -16.99 2.81 4.56
N GLN A 58 -17.80 2.99 5.60
CA GLN A 58 -18.11 4.30 6.16
C GLN A 58 -16.86 4.97 6.73
N PHE A 59 -16.06 4.23 7.50
CA PHE A 59 -14.77 4.70 7.99
C PHE A 59 -13.86 5.14 6.83
N ALA A 60 -13.73 4.34 5.77
CA ALA A 60 -12.92 4.69 4.61
C ALA A 60 -13.41 5.96 3.90
N ALA A 61 -14.73 6.17 3.81
CA ALA A 61 -15.31 7.38 3.24
C ALA A 61 -14.99 8.62 4.09
N ILE A 62 -15.08 8.50 5.42
CA ILE A 62 -14.70 9.57 6.35
C ILE A 62 -13.21 9.87 6.25
N LEU A 63 -12.36 8.84 6.23
CA LEU A 63 -10.92 8.98 6.09
C LEU A 63 -10.55 9.72 4.79
N ALA A 64 -11.22 9.39 3.68
CA ALA A 64 -11.00 10.07 2.40
C ALA A 64 -11.40 11.56 2.41
N ALA A 65 -12.25 11.98 3.34
CA ALA A 65 -12.63 13.38 3.51
C ALA A 65 -11.66 14.18 4.42
N THR A 66 -10.74 13.51 5.13
CA THR A 66 -9.79 14.14 6.05
C THR A 66 -8.78 15.04 5.32
N SER A 67 -8.21 16.01 6.03
CA SER A 67 -7.17 16.88 5.50
C SER A 67 -5.89 16.10 5.16
N GLN A 68 -5.55 15.08 5.96
CA GLN A 68 -4.38 14.21 5.76
C GLN A 68 -4.49 13.46 4.43
N TYR A 69 -5.64 12.85 4.13
CA TYR A 69 -5.84 12.16 2.86
C TYR A 69 -5.81 13.12 1.67
N LYS A 70 -6.44 14.30 1.80
CA LYS A 70 -6.46 15.32 0.74
C LYS A 70 -5.06 15.86 0.44
N ALA A 71 -4.24 16.11 1.47
CA ALA A 71 -2.86 16.53 1.32
C ALA A 71 -2.04 15.47 0.57
N PHE A 72 -2.16 14.21 0.97
CA PHE A 72 -1.52 13.09 0.27
C PHE A 72 -1.97 12.98 -1.19
N ALA A 73 -3.28 13.08 -1.46
CA ALA A 73 -3.81 12.99 -2.83
C ALA A 73 -3.30 14.13 -3.72
N LEU A 74 -3.19 15.34 -3.19
CA LEU A 74 -2.65 16.50 -3.89
C LEU A 74 -1.15 16.35 -4.15
N ALA A 75 -0.37 16.02 -3.13
CA ALA A 75 1.08 15.83 -3.26
C ALA A 75 1.41 14.73 -4.29
N ARG A 76 0.61 13.65 -4.28
CA ARG A 76 0.69 12.58 -5.28
C ARG A 76 0.41 13.09 -6.70
N GLN A 77 -0.62 13.92 -6.88
CA GLN A 77 -0.91 14.52 -8.18
C GLN A 77 0.21 15.44 -8.64
N GLN A 78 0.77 16.27 -7.75
CA GLN A 78 1.89 17.15 -8.06
C GLN A 78 3.13 16.35 -8.49
N LEU A 79 3.48 15.30 -7.74
CA LEU A 79 4.57 14.41 -8.08
C LEU A 79 4.40 13.74 -9.44
N GLN A 80 3.17 13.34 -9.80
CA GLN A 80 2.87 12.73 -11.10
C GLN A 80 3.09 13.68 -12.28
N HIS A 81 2.88 14.98 -12.08
CA HIS A 81 3.04 15.99 -13.13
C HIS A 81 4.44 16.64 -13.14
N ASP A 82 5.29 16.30 -12.17
CA ASP A 82 6.66 16.81 -12.07
C ASP A 82 7.62 15.96 -12.93
N ALA A 83 7.97 16.47 -14.10
CA ALA A 83 8.85 15.77 -15.04
C ALA A 83 10.27 15.54 -14.50
N GLU A 84 10.78 16.41 -13.62
CA GLU A 84 12.10 16.25 -12.99
C GLU A 84 12.05 15.10 -11.98
N ALA A 85 11.04 15.11 -11.11
CA ALA A 85 10.80 14.03 -10.17
C ALA A 85 10.63 12.69 -10.87
N GLN A 86 9.80 12.63 -11.92
CA GLN A 86 9.57 11.40 -12.67
C GLN A 86 10.86 10.83 -13.29
N ARG A 87 11.76 11.68 -13.80
CA ARG A 87 13.06 11.23 -14.32
C ARG A 87 13.95 10.71 -13.19
N ALA A 88 14.07 11.43 -12.08
CA ALA A 88 14.87 11.02 -10.94
C ALA A 88 14.38 9.68 -10.34
N ILE A 89 13.05 9.48 -10.29
CA ILE A 89 12.44 8.22 -9.86
C ILE A 89 12.86 7.08 -10.79
N GLN A 90 12.76 7.28 -12.10
CA GLN A 90 13.14 6.25 -13.09
C GLN A 90 14.63 5.91 -13.01
N ASP A 91 15.49 6.91 -12.84
CA ASP A 91 16.94 6.71 -12.73
C ASP A 91 17.29 5.91 -11.48
N PHE A 92 16.71 6.28 -10.33
CA PHE A 92 16.85 5.55 -9.08
C PHE A 92 16.35 4.10 -9.20
N GLN A 93 15.16 3.89 -9.78
CA GLN A 93 14.59 2.55 -9.96
C GLN A 93 15.47 1.66 -10.85
N ARG A 94 16.00 2.19 -11.96
CA ARG A 94 16.92 1.43 -12.82
C ARG A 94 18.17 0.99 -12.08
N GLN A 95 18.79 1.90 -11.32
CA GLN A 95 19.97 1.56 -10.52
C GLN A 95 19.64 0.55 -9.41
N GLN A 96 18.48 0.70 -8.76
CA GLN A 96 18.02 -0.24 -7.73
C GLN A 96 17.83 -1.64 -8.30
N HIS A 97 17.17 -1.78 -9.45
CA HIS A 97 17.00 -3.06 -10.12
C HIS A 97 18.33 -3.67 -10.54
N TYR A 98 19.25 -2.85 -11.07
CA TYR A 98 20.59 -3.30 -11.42
C TYR A 98 21.34 -3.83 -10.20
N VAL A 99 21.38 -3.08 -9.09
CA VAL A 99 22.01 -3.49 -7.82
C VAL A 99 21.37 -4.76 -7.27
N GLN A 100 20.04 -4.89 -7.29
CA GLN A 100 19.35 -6.09 -6.82
C GLN A 100 19.73 -7.32 -7.65
N MET A 101 19.82 -7.17 -8.97
CA MET A 101 20.24 -8.25 -9.86
C MET A 101 21.72 -8.61 -9.63
N THR A 102 22.63 -7.65 -9.61
CA THR A 102 24.06 -7.94 -9.41
C THR A 102 24.35 -8.50 -8.03
N GLN A 103 23.62 -8.10 -6.99
CA GLN A 103 23.66 -8.72 -5.66
C GLN A 103 23.31 -10.21 -5.71
N MET A 104 22.25 -10.59 -6.43
CA MET A 104 21.83 -11.99 -6.58
C MET A 104 22.93 -12.85 -7.22
N TRP A 105 23.71 -12.27 -8.14
CA TRP A 105 24.82 -12.95 -8.82
C TRP A 105 26.18 -12.73 -8.13
N GLY A 106 26.23 -12.03 -6.99
CA GLY A 106 27.47 -11.73 -6.27
C GLY A 106 28.44 -10.80 -7.01
N THR A 107 27.95 -9.98 -7.93
CA THR A 107 28.76 -9.11 -8.82
C THR A 107 28.62 -7.61 -8.52
N VAL A 108 27.86 -7.24 -7.48
CA VAL A 108 27.68 -5.84 -7.08
C VAL A 108 29.01 -5.21 -6.66
N THR A 109 29.25 -3.98 -7.09
CA THR A 109 30.43 -3.20 -6.69
C THR A 109 30.07 -2.10 -5.71
N GLU A 110 31.06 -1.59 -4.97
CA GLU A 110 30.87 -0.43 -4.09
C GLU A 110 30.42 0.80 -4.90
N ALA A 111 30.93 0.98 -6.12
CA ALA A 111 30.53 2.07 -7.00
C ALA A 111 29.02 2.02 -7.32
N ASP A 112 28.46 0.82 -7.50
CA ASP A 112 27.03 0.65 -7.77
C ASP A 112 26.16 1.07 -6.59
N VAL A 113 26.61 0.75 -5.37
CA VAL A 113 25.95 1.13 -4.13
C VAL A 113 26.06 2.64 -3.88
N GLN A 114 27.22 3.24 -4.19
CA GLN A 114 27.42 4.68 -4.09
C GLN A 114 26.55 5.44 -5.09
N GLU A 115 26.44 4.96 -6.32
CA GLU A 115 25.57 5.57 -7.33
C GLU A 115 24.10 5.48 -6.93
N LEU A 116 23.66 4.33 -6.39
CA LEU A 116 22.31 4.17 -5.86
C LEU A 116 22.02 5.19 -4.73
N ARG A 117 22.97 5.39 -3.81
CA ARG A 117 22.85 6.39 -2.74
C ARG A 117 22.79 7.81 -3.29
N ARG A 118 23.64 8.14 -4.26
CA ARG A 118 23.67 9.45 -4.91
C ARG A 118 22.33 9.76 -5.59
N LEU A 119 21.75 8.79 -6.30
CA LEU A 119 20.43 8.91 -6.93
C LEU A 119 19.32 9.06 -5.88
N HIS A 120 19.39 8.32 -4.77
CA HIS A 120 18.44 8.48 -3.68
C HIS A 120 18.48 9.88 -3.06
N GLU A 121 19.67 10.40 -2.76
CA GLU A 121 19.83 11.76 -2.22
C GLU A 121 19.35 12.84 -3.19
N ALA A 122 19.61 12.65 -4.50
CA ALA A 122 19.12 13.56 -5.53
C ALA A 122 17.58 13.53 -5.60
N LEU A 123 16.97 12.34 -5.55
CA LEU A 123 15.53 12.17 -5.53
C LEU A 123 14.89 12.84 -4.30
N MET A 124 15.47 12.65 -3.11
CA MET A 124 14.97 13.23 -1.86
C MET A 124 15.14 14.76 -1.78
N ARG A 125 15.94 15.37 -2.66
CA ARG A 125 16.08 16.84 -2.74
C ARG A 125 14.97 17.51 -3.54
N ILE A 126 14.16 16.76 -4.28
CA ILE A 126 13.10 17.31 -5.13
C ILE A 126 11.89 17.68 -4.25
N PRO A 127 11.37 18.92 -4.30
CA PRO A 127 10.30 19.38 -3.41
C PRO A 127 9.01 18.54 -3.48
N THR A 128 8.58 18.15 -4.69
CA THR A 128 7.36 17.34 -4.88
C THR A 128 7.50 15.94 -4.29
N VAL A 129 8.71 15.39 -4.28
CA VAL A 129 9.02 14.11 -3.63
C VAL A 129 8.96 14.26 -2.11
N GLN A 130 9.54 15.33 -1.55
CA GLN A 130 9.49 15.59 -0.11
C GLN A 130 8.04 15.75 0.37
N GLU A 131 7.24 16.53 -0.33
CA GLU A 131 5.84 16.76 0.00
C GLU A 131 5.02 15.46 -0.06
N TYR A 132 5.27 14.63 -1.07
CA TYR A 132 4.64 13.32 -1.19
C TYR A 132 5.02 12.37 -0.04
N VAL A 133 6.31 12.28 0.29
CA VAL A 133 6.80 11.43 1.39
C VAL A 133 6.23 11.91 2.72
N HIS A 134 6.28 13.22 2.98
CA HIS A 134 5.74 13.81 4.21
C HIS A 134 4.24 13.55 4.37
N SER A 135 3.46 13.84 3.34
CA SER A 135 2.00 13.62 3.37
C SER A 135 1.62 12.15 3.47
N GLN A 136 2.42 11.24 2.90
CA GLN A 136 2.25 9.80 3.07
C GLN A 136 2.50 9.37 4.53
N GLU A 137 3.55 9.89 5.18
CA GLU A 137 3.85 9.59 6.59
C GLU A 137 2.74 10.07 7.53
N GLU A 138 2.17 11.26 7.31
CA GLU A 138 1.04 11.78 8.08
C GLU A 138 -0.22 10.91 7.91
N LEU A 139 -0.52 10.50 6.67
CA LEU A 139 -1.63 9.58 6.40
C LEU A 139 -1.39 8.20 7.05
N ALA A 140 -0.17 7.67 6.96
CA ALA A 140 0.20 6.40 7.57
C ALA A 140 0.04 6.44 9.10
N ARG A 141 0.48 7.52 9.76
CA ARG A 141 0.28 7.74 11.19
C ARG A 141 -1.20 7.75 11.57
N THR A 142 -2.03 8.41 10.77
CA THR A 142 -3.49 8.44 10.98
C THR A 142 -4.09 7.03 10.90
N CYS A 143 -3.73 6.26 9.87
CA CYS A 143 -4.19 4.88 9.70
C CYS A 143 -3.69 3.97 10.83
N GLN A 144 -2.44 4.13 11.26
CA GLN A 144 -1.86 3.34 12.34
C GLN A 144 -2.54 3.61 13.69
N ALA A 145 -2.91 4.86 13.97
CA ALA A 145 -3.67 5.20 15.18
C ALA A 145 -5.03 4.47 15.21
N VAL A 146 -5.75 4.44 14.08
CA VAL A 146 -7.02 3.70 14.00
C VAL A 146 -6.80 2.20 14.13
N ALA A 147 -5.77 1.66 13.47
CA ALA A 147 -5.45 0.25 13.57
C ALA A 147 -5.11 -0.17 15.01
N HIS A 148 -4.44 0.70 15.77
CA HIS A 148 -4.16 0.47 17.19
C HIS A 148 -5.46 0.39 18.02
N ILE A 149 -6.40 1.32 17.81
CA ILE A 149 -7.72 1.29 18.46
C ILE A 149 -8.43 -0.04 18.19
N ILE A 150 -8.42 -0.50 16.93
CA ILE A 150 -9.03 -1.78 16.57
C ILE A 150 -8.35 -2.92 17.33
N SER A 151 -7.01 -2.97 17.33
CA SER A 151 -6.24 -3.99 18.04
C SER A 151 -6.53 -4.03 19.54
N GLU A 152 -6.65 -2.87 20.19
CA GLU A 152 -6.97 -2.77 21.62
C GLU A 152 -8.37 -3.33 21.92
N ILE A 153 -9.35 -3.06 21.04
CA ILE A 153 -10.73 -3.53 21.23
C ILE A 153 -10.84 -5.05 21.05
N ILE A 154 -10.20 -5.61 20.02
CA ILE A 154 -10.33 -7.04 19.69
C ILE A 154 -9.34 -7.92 20.46
N GLY A 155 -8.35 -7.31 21.14
CA GLY A 155 -7.32 -8.04 21.89
C GLY A 155 -6.35 -8.83 21.02
N THR A 156 -6.29 -8.54 19.71
CA THR A 156 -5.40 -9.16 18.73
C THR A 156 -4.77 -8.09 17.86
N ASP A 157 -3.58 -8.36 17.31
CA ASP A 157 -2.94 -7.42 16.40
C ASP A 157 -3.70 -7.37 15.07
N PHE A 158 -4.39 -6.25 14.81
CA PHE A 158 -5.12 -5.98 13.56
C PHE A 158 -4.17 -5.71 12.39
N VAL A 159 -2.98 -5.19 12.66
CA VAL A 159 -1.93 -5.02 11.65
C VAL A 159 -1.03 -6.23 11.77
N PRO A 160 -1.19 -7.30 10.96
CA PRO A 160 -0.18 -8.32 10.94
C PRO A 160 1.14 -7.63 10.61
N HIS A 161 2.08 -7.68 11.54
CA HIS A 161 3.46 -7.39 11.22
C HIS A 161 3.74 -8.18 9.94
N ARG A 162 4.17 -7.52 8.86
CA ARG A 162 4.86 -8.24 7.79
C ARG A 162 6.14 -8.76 8.43
N SER A 163 6.04 -9.84 9.19
CA SER A 163 7.15 -10.67 9.61
C SER A 163 7.74 -11.19 8.31
N GLY A 164 8.77 -10.48 7.85
CA GLY A 164 9.49 -10.87 6.66
C GLY A 164 10.00 -12.29 6.85
N CYS A 165 9.64 -13.15 5.91
CA CYS A 165 10.57 -14.10 5.34
C CYS A 165 10.23 -14.22 3.86
N CYS A 166 11.25 -13.96 3.05
CA CYS A 166 11.38 -14.60 1.76
C CYS A 166 11.05 -16.09 1.87
N GLY A 167 10.29 -16.59 0.91
CA GLY A 167 10.23 -17.99 0.50
C GLY A 167 10.09 -17.99 -1.00
#